data_AF-A0AAE0VP04-F1
#
_entry.id   AF-A0AAE0VP04-F1
#
_cell.length_a   1.000
_cell.length_b   1.000
_cell.length_c   1.000
_cell.angle_alpha   90.00
_cell.angle_beta   90.00
_cell.angle_gamma   90.00
#
_symmetry.space_group_name_H-M   'P 1'
#
loop_
_entity.id
_entity.type
_entity.pdbx_description
1 polymer ?
#
loop_
_entity_poly.entity_id
_entity_poly.type
_entity_poly.pdbx_seq_one_letter_code
_entity_poly.pdbx_strand_id
1 'polypeptide(L)' 'MRETGLLLTSVPPEVLESGFYKGSKDKNEQKIIRNVFVDGDDFFTFGDLIHLDKEYFVYFKDRIGKKFSNIPPPLHPE' A
#
# COMPACT_ATOMS: atom_id res chain seq x y z
N MET A 1 -3.18 19.45 4.41
CA MET A 1 -4.48 19.05 4.99
C MET A 1 -4.26 18.12 6.17
N ARG A 2 -5.29 17.79 6.95
CA ARG A 2 -5.31 16.61 7.83
C ARG A 2 -5.85 15.44 7.01
N GLU A 3 -5.00 14.53 6.58
CA GLU A 3 -5.39 13.47 5.66
C GLU A 3 -5.23 12.10 6.30
N THR A 4 -6.14 11.20 5.95
CA THR A 4 -6.03 9.78 6.24
C THR A 4 -5.62 9.08 4.97
N GLY A 5 -4.55 8.29 5.03
CA GLY A 5 -4.05 7.53 3.90
C GLY A 5 -3.86 6.06 4.26
N LEU A 6 -3.82 5.21 3.23
CA LEU A 6 -3.40 3.83 3.38
C LEU A 6 -1.87 3.78 3.49
N LEU A 7 -1.35 3.08 4.50
CA LEU A 7 0.08 2.86 4.63
C LEU A 7 0.54 1.82 3.59
N LEU A 8 1.51 2.24 2.78
CA LEU A 8 2.15 1.44 1.73
C LEU A 8 3.64 1.29 2.04
N THR A 9 4.20 0.13 1.73
CA THR A 9 5.64 -0.10 1.75
C THR A 9 6.10 -0.52 0.36
N SER A 10 7.23 0.02 -0.08
CA SER A 10 7.90 -0.46 -1.29
C SER A 10 8.25 -1.94 -1.12
N VAL A 11 8.14 -2.72 -2.19
CA VAL A 11 8.57 -4.12 -2.21
C VAL A 11 9.76 -4.26 -3.15
N PRO A 12 10.94 -4.66 -2.67
CA PRO A 12 12.03 -5.00 -3.56
C PRO A 12 11.63 -6.18 -4.46
N PRO A 13 12.01 -6.19 -5.75
CA PRO A 13 11.64 -7.25 -6.69
C PRO A 13 11.96 -8.66 -6.19
N GLU A 14 13.07 -8.81 -5.46
CA GLU A 14 13.51 -10.09 -4.88
C GLU A 14 12.49 -10.64 -3.88
N VAL A 15 11.78 -9.75 -3.18
CA VAL A 15 10.79 -10.12 -2.15
C VAL A 15 9.42 -10.44 -2.76
N LEU A 16 9.13 -9.95 -3.98
CA LEU A 16 7.91 -10.35 -4.70
C LEU A 16 7.93 -11.85 -5.05
N GLU A 17 9.11 -12.39 -5.37
CA GLU A 17 9.26 -13.81 -5.69
C GLU A 17 9.26 -14.70 -4.45
N SER A 18 9.96 -14.29 -3.38
CA SER A 18 10.08 -15.08 -2.15
C SER A 18 8.87 -14.95 -1.20
N GLY A 19 8.06 -13.90 -1.39
CA GLY A 19 6.96 -13.52 -0.49
C GLY A 19 7.42 -12.58 0.63
N PHE A 20 6.64 -11.51 0.85
CA PHE A 20 6.90 -10.47 1.86
C PHE A 20 6.28 -10.82 3.24
N TYR A 21 5.20 -11.59 3.24
CA TYR A 21 4.38 -11.94 4.40
C TYR A 21 4.31 -13.46 4.57
N LYS A 22 4.35 -13.92 5.82
CA LYS A 22 4.23 -15.34 6.17
C LYS A 22 2.89 -15.91 5.69
N GLY A 23 2.92 -16.66 4.59
CA GLY A 23 1.74 -17.22 3.94
C GLY A 23 2.04 -17.70 2.51
N SER A 24 1.01 -18.14 1.79
CA SER A 24 1.16 -18.52 0.38
C SER A 24 1.44 -17.30 -0.49
N LYS A 25 2.02 -17.55 -1.67
CA LYS A 25 2.21 -16.54 -2.72
C LYS A 25 0.88 -15.83 -3.04
N ASP A 26 -0.21 -16.58 -3.18
CA ASP A 26 -1.55 -16.00 -3.44
C ASP A 26 -2.04 -15.06 -2.33
N LYS A 27 -1.65 -15.26 -1.07
CA LYS A 27 -1.99 -14.36 0.03
C LYS A 27 -1.17 -13.07 -0.02
N ASN A 28 0.09 -13.16 -0.46
CA ASN A 28 0.96 -12.02 -0.68
C ASN A 28 0.49 -11.19 -1.87
N GLU A 29 0.17 -11.86 -2.98
CA GLU A 29 -0.32 -11.26 -4.20
C GLU A 29 -1.57 -10.37 -3.97
N GLN A 30 -2.47 -10.80 -3.08
CA GLN A 30 -3.66 -10.02 -2.69
C GLN A 30 -3.37 -8.76 -1.87
N LYS A 31 -2.11 -8.57 -1.45
CA LYS A 31 -1.62 -7.45 -0.66
C LYS A 31 -0.68 -6.54 -1.46
N ILE A 32 -0.37 -6.91 -2.70
CA ILE A 32 0.34 -6.06 -3.65
C ILE A 32 -0.68 -5.14 -4.34
N ILE A 33 -0.33 -3.86 -4.40
CA ILE A 33 -1.03 -2.82 -5.15
C ILE A 33 -0.07 -2.34 -6.23
N ARG A 34 -0.53 -2.35 -7.47
CA ARG A 34 0.26 -2.04 -8.66
C ARG A 34 -0.06 -0.66 -9.20
N ASN A 35 0.89 -0.05 -9.86
CA ASN A 35 0.73 1.23 -10.56
C ASN A 35 0.15 2.31 -9.64
N VAL A 36 0.70 2.43 -8.44
CA VAL A 36 0.26 3.37 -7.39
C VAL A 36 0.66 4.80 -7.75
N PHE A 37 1.93 5.03 -8.08
CA PHE A 37 2.43 6.37 -8.42
C PHE A 37 2.88 6.48 -9.88
N VAL A 38 3.44 5.40 -10.44
CA VAL A 38 3.82 5.29 -11.85
C VAL A 38 3.55 3.88 -12.37
N ASP A 39 3.40 3.74 -13.68
CA ASP A 39 3.25 2.42 -14.30
C ASP A 39 4.44 1.51 -13.98
N GLY A 40 4.14 0.31 -13.49
CA GLY A 40 5.11 -0.72 -13.13
C GLY A 40 5.62 -0.68 -11.69
N ASP A 41 5.22 0.30 -10.87
CA ASP A 41 5.55 0.28 -9.44
C ASP A 41 4.63 -0.67 -8.65
N ASP A 42 5.21 -1.33 -7.64
CA ASP A 42 4.53 -2.31 -6.79
C ASP A 42 4.74 -1.97 -5.32
N PHE A 43 3.65 -1.89 -4.58
CA PHE A 43 3.64 -1.62 -3.14
C PHE A 43 2.88 -2.69 -2.38
N PHE A 44 3.33 -3.00 -1.16
CA PHE A 44 2.63 -3.91 -0.27
C PHE A 44 1.85 -3.12 0.79
N THR A 45 0.68 -3.65 1.17
CA THR A 45 -0.09 -3.11 2.30
C THR A 45 -0.50 -4.17 3.31
N PHE A 46 -0.45 -3.78 4.58
CA PHE A 46 -1.06 -4.52 5.68
C PHE A 46 -2.55 -4.21 5.85
N GLY A 47 -3.06 -3.18 5.16
CA GLY A 47 -4.43 -2.70 5.29
C GLY A 47 -4.61 -1.67 6.41
N ASP A 48 -3.54 -0.97 6.81
CA ASP A 48 -3.57 -0.01 7.92
C ASP A 48 -3.79 1.42 7.40
N LEU A 49 -4.84 2.08 7.91
CA LEU A 49 -5.09 3.49 7.67
C LEU A 49 -4.35 4.32 8.72
N ILE A 50 -3.58 5.29 8.24
CA ILE A 50 -2.82 6.22 9.07
C ILE A 50 -3.37 7.64 8.92
N HIS A 51 -3.33 8.40 10.00
CA HIS A 51 -3.57 9.84 9.98
C HIS A 51 -2.24 10.57 10.22
N LEU A 52 -1.92 11.51 9.33
CA LEU A 52 -0.80 12.44 9.48
C LEU A 52 -1.34 13.82 9.87
N ASP A 53 -0.85 14.37 10.98
CA ASP A 53 -1.18 15.73 11.39
C ASP A 53 -0.25 16.79 10.74
N LYS A 54 -0.35 18.05 11.17
CA LYS A 54 0.44 19.14 10.57
C LYS A 54 1.87 19.17 11.08
N GLU A 55 2.12 18.49 12.18
CA GLU A 55 3.39 18.37 12.88
C GLU A 55 4.12 17.06 12.52
N TYR A 56 3.60 16.32 11.53
CA TYR A 56 4.11 15.06 11.01
C TYR A 56 4.07 13.88 11.98
N PHE A 57 3.22 13.94 13.01
CA PHE A 57 2.94 12.77 13.83
C PHE A 57 2.04 11.79 13.07
N VAL A 58 2.40 10.51 13.15
CA VAL A 58 1.66 9.41 12.53
C VAL A 58 0.80 8.72 13.57
N TYR A 59 -0.49 8.64 13.32
CA TYR A 59 -1.46 7.97 14.17
C TYR A 59 -2.10 6.80 13.44
N PHE A 60 -2.13 5.63 14.08
CA PHE A 60 -2.97 4.54 13.63
C PHE A 60 -4.43 4.97 13.74
N LYS A 61 -5.18 4.83 12.64
CA LYS A 61 -6.60 5.17 12.59
C LYS A 61 -7.48 3.93 12.60
N ASP A 62 -7.24 3.01 11.68
CA ASP A 62 -8.07 1.82 11.50
C ASP A 62 -7.36 0.74 10.66
N ARG A 63 -7.95 -0.46 10.60
CA ARG A 63 -7.56 -1.54 9.71
C ARG A 63 -8.72 -1.96 8.81
N ILE A 64 -8.45 -2.02 7.53
CA ILE A 64 -9.38 -2.47 6.50
C ILE A 64 -8.91 -3.80 5.91
N GLY A 65 -9.82 -4.77 5.82
CA GLY A 65 -9.51 -6.12 5.35
C GLY A 65 -9.88 -6.35 3.87
N LYS A 66 -8.87 -6.62 3.01
CA LYS A 66 -8.91 -7.13 1.60
C LYS A 66 -9.89 -6.45 0.61
N LYS A 67 -9.58 -6.10 -0.65
CA LYS A 67 -8.39 -6.06 -1.51
C LYS A 67 -8.40 -4.66 -2.13
N PHE A 68 -7.31 -3.91 -2.07
CA PHE A 68 -7.14 -2.74 -2.94
C PHE A 68 -6.60 -3.22 -4.28
N SER A 69 -7.40 -3.98 -5.03
CA SER A 69 -6.97 -4.44 -6.35
C SER A 69 -7.03 -3.34 -7.39
N ASN A 70 -7.80 -2.27 -7.14
CA ASN A 70 -7.95 -1.13 -8.04
C ASN A 70 -7.83 0.16 -7.22
N ILE A 71 -6.60 0.60 -6.94
CA ILE A 71 -6.41 2.05 -6.75
C ILE A 71 -6.58 2.65 -8.16
N PRO A 72 -7.44 3.66 -8.35
CA PRO A 72 -7.51 4.35 -9.63
C PRO A 72 -6.10 4.80 -10.01
N PRO A 73 -5.68 4.68 -11.28
CA PRO A 73 -4.36 5.11 -11.70
C PRO A 73 -4.12 6.53 -11.18
N PRO A 74 -2.88 6.83 -10.74
CA PRO A 74 -2.55 8.13 -10.20
C PRO A 74 -3.10 9.19 -11.16
N LEU A 75 -3.78 10.19 -10.60
CA LEU A 75 -4.08 11.40 -11.35
C LEU A 75 -2.72 11.95 -11.78
N HIS A 76 -2.33 11.66 -13.02
CA HIS A 76 -1.13 12.24 -13.60
C HIS A 76 -1.25 13.75 -13.37
N PRO A 77 -0.29 14.38 -12.68
CA PRO A 77 -0.24 15.82 -12.68
C PRO A 77 -0.05 16.25 -14.14
N GLU A 78 -0.92 17.13 -14.64
CA GLU A 78 -0.58 17.91 -15.83
C GLU A 78 0.69 18.73 -15.60
#